data_AF-A0A1D3TGL0-F1
#
_entry.id   AF-A0A1D3TGL0-F1
#
_cell.length_a   1.000
_cell.length_b   1.000
_cell.length_c   1.000
_cell.angle_alpha   90.00
_cell.angle_beta   90.00
_cell.angle_gamma   90.00
#
_symmetry.space_group_name_H-M   'P 1'
#
loop_
_entity.id
_entity.type
_entity.pdbx_description
1 polymer ?
#
loop_
_entity_poly.entity_id
_entity_poly.type
_entity_poly.pdbx_seq_one_letter_code
_entity_poly.pdbx_strand_id
1 'polypeptide(L)'
;MNSRGLNLFRAAISLLFVLFHIFSFNNAPTSKVNTSELQINKKLSRILTQVSPKVGSVYKNLKKKRIKSPKFPTKNKSDLPFGCEKSDLNKDLSNEETFNLFMKSDGFKDKKEIYISFYYYNKFLCKVYKIMMNKLKNKFDKLALKHNISKEAQRNYWKICEKDLNNYLDKMNDKSDERILSYMDGCCIKSKLRFQLFIISYRIFWDKNMKYIKHKCTTKFNNQLKNFN
;
A
#
# COMPACT_ATOMS: atom_id res chain seq x y z
N MET A 1 -17.30 -8.71 28.99
CA MET A 1 -16.35 -7.78 28.33
C MET A 1 -17.13 -6.56 27.87
N ASN A 2 -16.83 -5.37 28.39
CA ASN A 2 -17.75 -4.21 28.37
C ASN A 2 -17.87 -3.57 26.97
N SER A 3 -19.10 -3.38 26.46
CA SER A 3 -19.37 -2.91 25.08
C SER A 3 -18.78 -1.53 24.78
N ARG A 4 -18.67 -0.67 25.80
CA ARG A 4 -18.04 0.66 25.71
C ARG A 4 -16.55 0.59 25.33
N GLY A 5 -15.80 -0.38 25.84
CA GLY A 5 -14.38 -0.55 25.53
C GLY A 5 -14.13 -0.97 24.08
N LEU A 6 -15.03 -1.77 23.52
CA LEU A 6 -14.97 -2.20 22.12
C LEU A 6 -15.25 -1.04 21.15
N ASN A 7 -16.18 -0.15 21.53
CA ASN A 7 -16.54 1.02 20.73
C ASN A 7 -15.43 2.09 20.74
N LEU A 8 -14.81 2.35 21.89
CA LEU A 8 -13.66 3.24 21.99
C LEU A 8 -12.45 2.74 21.19
N PHE A 9 -12.19 1.43 21.21
CA PHE A 9 -11.12 0.82 20.42
C PHE A 9 -11.40 0.92 18.90
N ARG A 10 -12.65 0.71 18.47
CA ARG A 10 -13.07 0.88 17.07
C ARG A 10 -12.97 2.34 16.61
N ALA A 11 -13.35 3.29 17.47
CA ALA A 11 -13.21 4.71 17.20
C ALA A 11 -11.73 5.09 17.09
N ALA A 12 -10.88 4.62 18.01
CA ALA A 12 -9.44 4.88 17.99
C ALA A 12 -8.76 4.32 16.73
N ILE A 13 -9.12 3.12 16.28
CA ILE A 13 -8.60 2.56 15.02
C ILE A 13 -9.04 3.38 13.81
N SER A 14 -10.30 3.79 13.77
CA SER A 14 -10.82 4.62 12.69
C SER A 14 -10.11 5.99 12.66
N LEU A 15 -9.85 6.59 13.81
CA LEU A 15 -9.11 7.84 13.95
C LEU A 15 -7.64 7.69 13.53
N LEU A 16 -6.98 6.59 13.93
CA LEU A 16 -5.62 6.27 13.49
C LEU A 16 -5.55 6.04 11.99
N PHE A 17 -6.59 5.46 11.39
CA PHE A 17 -6.69 5.25 9.95
C PHE A 17 -6.84 6.57 9.20
N VAL A 18 -7.72 7.46 9.68
CA VAL A 18 -7.87 8.83 9.15
C VAL A 18 -6.57 9.62 9.26
N LEU A 19 -5.91 9.59 10.43
CA LEU A 19 -4.63 10.28 10.64
C LEU A 19 -3.51 9.70 9.76
N PHE A 20 -3.42 8.37 9.64
CA PHE A 20 -2.44 7.73 8.75
C PHE A 20 -2.65 8.13 7.29
N HIS A 21 -3.90 8.30 6.86
CA HIS A 21 -4.23 8.80 5.54
C HIS A 21 -3.91 10.28 5.37
N ILE A 22 -4.31 11.16 6.29
CA ILE A 22 -3.95 12.59 6.25
C ILE A 22 -2.43 12.75 6.12
N PHE A 23 -1.64 12.02 6.91
CA PHE A 23 -0.17 12.05 6.82
C PHE A 23 0.38 11.45 5.51
N SER A 24 -0.31 10.47 4.93
CA SER A 24 0.09 9.84 3.68
C SER A 24 -0.28 10.66 2.44
N PHE A 25 -1.29 11.53 2.54
CA PHE A 25 -1.83 12.34 1.45
C PHE A 25 -1.37 13.80 1.47
N ASN A 26 -1.20 14.42 2.64
CA ASN A 26 -0.78 15.82 2.79
C ASN A 26 0.73 16.06 2.69
N ASN A 27 1.54 15.03 2.40
CA ASN A 27 2.93 15.22 2.01
C ASN A 27 3.04 15.68 0.54
N ALA A 28 2.39 16.81 0.24
CA ALA A 28 2.92 17.78 -0.71
C ALA A 28 4.01 18.56 0.03
N PRO A 29 5.29 18.45 -0.36
CA PRO A 29 6.35 19.11 0.38
C PRO A 29 6.33 20.60 0.07
N THR A 30 5.73 21.41 0.94
CA THR A 30 6.19 22.79 1.12
C THR A 30 7.40 22.74 2.04
N SER A 31 8.55 23.12 1.50
CA SER A 31 9.84 23.15 2.18
C SER A 31 9.80 24.04 3.42
N LYS A 32 9.88 23.43 4.61
CA LYS A 32 10.65 23.90 5.78
C LYS A 32 10.55 22.83 6.88
N VAL A 33 11.67 22.20 7.19
CA VAL A 33 11.81 21.22 8.27
C VAL A 33 11.71 21.96 9.60
N ASN A 34 10.65 21.70 10.38
CA ASN A 34 10.48 22.27 11.72
C ASN A 34 10.72 21.20 12.79
N THR A 35 11.49 21.59 13.80
CA THR A 35 11.99 20.81 14.95
C THR A 35 10.88 20.19 15.83
N SER A 36 9.62 20.57 15.61
CA SER A 36 8.43 19.98 16.25
C SER A 36 8.09 18.57 15.76
N GLU A 37 8.45 18.20 14.52
CA GLU A 37 8.24 16.84 13.97
C GLU A 37 9.05 15.77 14.72
N LEU A 38 10.23 16.12 15.23
CA LEU A 38 11.11 15.19 15.95
C LEU A 38 10.55 14.83 17.34
N GLN A 39 9.88 15.78 18.01
CA GLN A 39 9.28 15.56 19.32
C GLN A 39 7.98 14.74 19.25
N ILE A 40 7.16 14.97 18.22
CA ILE A 40 5.93 14.21 17.98
C ILE A 40 6.25 12.74 17.67
N ASN A 41 7.30 12.48 16.88
CA ASN A 41 7.76 11.13 16.57
C ASN A 41 8.25 10.35 17.81
N LYS A 42 8.92 11.01 18.76
CA LYS A 42 9.34 10.38 20.03
C LYS A 42 8.14 10.04 20.92
N LYS A 43 7.10 10.89 20.94
CA LYS A 43 5.87 10.65 21.72
C LYS A 43 5.04 9.50 21.16
N LEU A 44 4.91 9.41 19.83
CA LEU A 44 4.23 8.29 19.14
C LEU A 44 4.97 6.96 19.29
N SER A 45 6.31 6.97 19.24
CA SER A 45 7.16 5.81 19.52
C SER A 45 6.90 5.24 20.93
N ARG A 46 6.74 6.10 21.95
CA ARG A 46 6.40 5.68 23.31
C ARG A 46 5.01 5.06 23.39
N ILE A 47 4.00 5.65 22.74
CA ILE A 47 2.62 5.16 22.75
C ILE A 47 2.52 3.79 22.03
N LEU A 48 3.19 3.62 20.89
CA LEU A 48 3.22 2.34 20.16
C LEU A 48 3.93 1.23 20.94
N THR A 49 4.96 1.57 21.70
CA THR A 49 5.68 0.62 22.56
C THR A 49 4.81 0.17 23.74
N GLN A 50 3.98 1.05 24.31
CA GLN A 50 3.09 0.74 25.43
C GLN A 50 1.87 -0.13 25.04
N VAL A 51 1.41 -0.06 23.79
CA VAL A 51 0.26 -0.87 23.29
C VAL A 51 0.71 -2.23 22.71
N SER A 52 2.02 -2.41 22.54
CA SER A 52 2.67 -3.57 21.91
C SER A 52 2.39 -4.96 22.52
N PRO A 53 2.24 -5.15 23.86
CA PRO A 53 2.19 -6.51 24.42
C PRO A 53 0.96 -7.33 23.98
N LYS A 54 -0.18 -6.68 23.71
CA LYS A 54 -1.43 -7.36 23.31
C LYS A 54 -1.63 -7.49 21.79
N VAL A 55 -0.96 -6.67 20.99
CA VAL A 55 -1.04 -6.74 19.51
C VAL A 55 -0.02 -7.75 18.96
N GLY A 56 1.14 -7.87 19.61
CA GLY A 56 2.20 -8.81 19.22
C GLY A 56 1.80 -10.29 19.32
N SER A 57 0.97 -10.67 20.29
CA SER A 57 0.51 -12.05 20.48
C SER A 57 -0.52 -12.47 19.42
N VAL A 58 -1.46 -11.58 19.07
CA VAL A 58 -2.43 -11.78 17.98
C VAL A 58 -1.70 -11.90 16.63
N TYR A 59 -0.67 -11.07 16.41
CA TYR A 59 0.14 -11.11 15.20
C TYR A 59 1.04 -12.36 15.11
N LYS A 60 1.64 -12.81 16.22
CA LYS A 60 2.41 -14.08 16.27
C LYS A 60 1.53 -15.30 15.99
N ASN A 61 0.27 -15.28 16.42
CA ASN A 61 -0.67 -16.38 16.17
C ASN A 61 -1.11 -16.47 14.70
N LEU A 62 -1.17 -15.36 13.97
CA LEU A 62 -1.41 -15.35 12.52
C LEU A 62 -0.20 -15.85 11.71
N LYS A 63 1.02 -15.70 12.24
CA LYS A 63 2.28 -16.07 11.57
C LYS A 63 2.61 -17.58 11.65
N LYS A 64 2.00 -18.33 12.57
CA LYS A 64 2.36 -19.75 12.86
C LYS A 64 1.63 -20.80 12.02
N LYS A 65 0.56 -20.47 11.29
CA LYS A 65 0.01 -21.41 10.30
C LYS A 65 0.82 -21.27 9.01
N ARG A 66 1.72 -22.22 8.75
CA ARG A 66 2.18 -22.51 7.37
C ARG A 66 0.94 -22.87 6.56
N ILE A 67 0.39 -21.89 5.84
CA ILE A 67 -0.68 -22.13 4.89
C ILE A 67 -0.03 -22.86 3.72
N LYS A 68 -0.27 -24.16 3.61
CA LYS A 68 -0.06 -24.90 2.36
C LYS A 68 -0.83 -24.14 1.29
N SER A 69 -0.18 -23.79 0.18
CA SER A 69 -0.85 -23.18 -0.96
C SER A 69 -2.02 -24.09 -1.36
N PRO A 70 -3.26 -23.59 -1.38
CA PRO A 70 -4.35 -24.35 -1.96
C PRO A 70 -4.04 -24.55 -3.46
N LYS A 71 -4.15 -25.78 -3.94
CA LYS A 71 -4.20 -26.05 -5.38
C LYS A 71 -5.56 -25.52 -5.86
N PHE A 72 -5.57 -24.32 -6.43
CA PHE A 72 -6.76 -23.78 -7.04
C PHE A 72 -6.96 -24.40 -8.43
N PRO A 73 -8.19 -24.80 -8.79
CA PRO A 73 -8.49 -25.23 -10.15
C PRO A 73 -8.29 -24.03 -11.08
N THR A 74 -7.58 -24.28 -12.19
CA THR A 74 -7.42 -23.35 -13.30
C THR A 74 -8.79 -22.87 -13.77
N LYS A 75 -9.17 -21.66 -13.38
CA LYS A 75 -10.41 -21.01 -13.86
C LYS A 75 -10.24 -20.54 -15.30
N ASN A 76 -11.28 -20.75 -16.10
CA ASN A 76 -11.44 -20.15 -17.42
C ASN A 76 -11.30 -18.62 -17.32
N LYS A 77 -10.57 -18.02 -18.27
CA LYS A 77 -10.17 -16.60 -18.30
C LYS A 77 -11.33 -15.58 -18.33
N SER A 78 -12.58 -16.00 -18.42
CA SER A 78 -13.73 -15.09 -18.60
C SER A 78 -14.38 -14.60 -17.30
N ASP A 79 -14.26 -15.34 -16.19
CA ASP A 79 -15.12 -15.12 -15.03
C ASP A 79 -14.35 -14.46 -13.88
N LEU A 80 -14.73 -13.22 -13.57
CA LEU A 80 -14.18 -12.48 -12.43
C LEU A 80 -14.53 -13.19 -11.11
N PRO A 81 -13.68 -13.09 -10.09
CA PRO A 81 -13.88 -13.82 -8.85
C PRO A 81 -15.08 -13.29 -8.05
N PHE A 82 -15.64 -14.17 -7.21
CA PHE A 82 -16.71 -13.84 -6.25
C PHE A 82 -18.00 -13.24 -6.87
N GLY A 83 -18.32 -13.57 -8.13
CA GLY A 83 -19.53 -13.08 -8.80
C GLY A 83 -19.45 -11.60 -9.19
N CYS A 84 -18.24 -11.04 -9.30
CA CYS A 84 -18.05 -9.70 -9.83
C CYS A 84 -18.33 -9.68 -11.33
N GLU A 85 -18.84 -8.56 -11.81
CA GLU A 85 -19.01 -8.26 -13.23
C GLU A 85 -18.01 -7.18 -13.66
N LYS A 86 -17.79 -7.04 -14.97
CA LYS A 86 -16.93 -5.97 -15.50
C LYS A 86 -17.47 -4.58 -15.11
N SER A 87 -18.79 -4.42 -15.10
CA SER A 87 -19.51 -3.22 -14.64
C SER A 87 -19.16 -2.81 -13.21
N ASP A 88 -18.88 -3.79 -12.33
CA ASP A 88 -18.48 -3.54 -10.94
C ASP A 88 -17.08 -2.90 -10.84
N LEU A 89 -16.19 -3.21 -11.78
CA LEU A 89 -14.76 -2.85 -11.75
C LEU A 89 -14.39 -1.72 -12.71
N ASN A 90 -15.31 -1.32 -13.59
CA ASN A 90 -15.08 -0.31 -14.62
C ASN A 90 -15.45 1.12 -14.19
N LYS A 91 -15.79 1.35 -12.92
CA LYS A 91 -16.10 2.70 -12.44
C LYS A 91 -14.80 3.49 -12.28
N ASP A 92 -14.82 4.78 -12.59
CA ASP A 92 -13.75 5.68 -12.20
C ASP A 92 -14.12 6.34 -10.88
N LEU A 93 -13.63 5.76 -9.80
CA LEU A 93 -13.85 6.27 -8.46
C LEU A 93 -12.80 7.32 -8.11
N SER A 94 -13.25 8.40 -7.50
CA SER A 94 -12.40 9.36 -6.83
C SER A 94 -11.66 8.71 -5.65
N ASN A 95 -10.63 9.39 -5.13
CA ASN A 95 -9.90 8.90 -3.96
C ASN A 95 -10.81 8.82 -2.73
N GLU A 96 -11.77 9.75 -2.61
CA GLU A 96 -12.74 9.78 -1.52
C GLU A 96 -13.76 8.64 -1.64
N GLU A 97 -14.30 8.41 -2.84
CA GLU A 97 -15.22 7.29 -3.10
C GLU A 97 -14.53 5.95 -2.83
N THR A 98 -13.29 5.81 -3.29
CA THR A 98 -12.46 4.65 -2.99
C THR A 98 -12.32 4.50 -1.48
N PHE A 99 -11.96 5.56 -0.75
CA PHE A 99 -11.83 5.53 0.71
C PHE A 99 -13.12 5.11 1.43
N ASN A 100 -14.27 5.63 0.97
CA ASN A 100 -15.58 5.35 1.55
C ASN A 100 -15.96 3.86 1.43
N LEU A 101 -15.48 3.14 0.40
CA LEU A 101 -15.68 1.69 0.28
C LEU A 101 -15.08 0.90 1.46
N PHE A 102 -13.97 1.36 2.05
CA PHE A 102 -13.35 0.70 3.22
C PHE A 102 -13.92 1.17 4.55
N MET A 103 -14.54 2.35 4.58
CA MET A 103 -15.01 2.98 5.81
C MET A 103 -16.48 2.71 6.13
N LYS A 104 -17.24 2.09 5.22
CA LYS A 104 -18.64 1.68 5.41
C LYS A 104 -18.88 1.19 6.84
N SER A 105 -19.84 1.82 7.54
CA SER A 105 -20.14 1.57 8.96
C SER A 105 -20.59 0.13 9.21
N ASP A 106 -21.31 -0.44 8.24
CA ASP A 106 -22.16 -1.62 8.48
C ASP A 106 -21.49 -2.95 8.10
N GLY A 107 -20.21 -2.91 7.70
CA GLY A 107 -19.48 -4.08 7.20
C GLY A 107 -19.79 -4.37 5.73
N PHE A 108 -19.50 -5.59 5.29
CA PHE A 108 -19.75 -6.05 3.92
C PHE A 108 -20.87 -7.09 3.90
N LYS A 109 -21.69 -7.06 2.86
CA LYS A 109 -22.79 -8.00 2.66
C LYS A 109 -22.28 -9.37 2.23
N ASP A 110 -21.27 -9.39 1.37
CA ASP A 110 -20.75 -10.61 0.76
C ASP A 110 -19.25 -10.48 0.39
N LYS A 111 -18.68 -11.54 -0.19
CA LYS A 111 -17.29 -11.52 -0.70
C LYS A 111 -17.13 -10.62 -1.93
N LYS A 112 -18.20 -10.38 -2.69
CA LYS A 112 -18.20 -9.51 -3.88
C LYS A 112 -17.87 -8.07 -3.47
N GLU A 113 -18.56 -7.53 -2.46
CA GLU A 113 -18.30 -6.17 -1.97
C GLU A 113 -16.89 -6.00 -1.39
N ILE A 114 -16.37 -7.00 -0.68
CA ILE A 114 -14.99 -7.01 -0.17
C ILE A 114 -14.01 -6.96 -1.35
N TYR A 115 -14.22 -7.79 -2.38
CA TYR A 115 -13.34 -7.86 -3.53
C TYR A 115 -13.35 -6.55 -4.31
N ILE A 116 -14.53 -5.99 -4.60
CA ILE A 116 -14.69 -4.69 -5.26
C ILE A 116 -13.95 -3.60 -4.48
N SER A 117 -14.14 -3.56 -3.16
CA SER A 117 -13.46 -2.58 -2.30
C SER A 117 -11.95 -2.73 -2.44
N PHE A 118 -11.42 -3.94 -2.25
CA PHE A 118 -10.00 -4.22 -2.40
C PHE A 118 -9.46 -3.85 -3.79
N TYR A 119 -10.20 -4.17 -4.86
CA TYR A 119 -9.82 -3.86 -6.24
C TYR A 119 -9.58 -2.36 -6.43
N TYR A 120 -10.54 -1.52 -5.99
CA TYR A 120 -10.39 -0.07 -6.07
C TYR A 120 -9.24 0.44 -5.19
N TYR A 121 -8.99 -0.19 -4.03
CA TYR A 121 -7.81 0.13 -3.23
C TYR A 121 -6.52 -0.13 -3.98
N ASN A 122 -6.39 -1.31 -4.60
CA ASN A 122 -5.21 -1.70 -5.33
C ASN A 122 -4.99 -0.75 -6.53
N LYS A 123 -6.06 -0.41 -7.26
CA LYS A 123 -6.02 0.58 -8.35
C LYS A 123 -5.51 1.93 -7.84
N PHE A 124 -5.97 2.37 -6.68
CA PHE A 124 -5.47 3.58 -6.02
C PHE A 124 -3.97 3.47 -5.67
N LEU A 125 -3.50 2.36 -5.09
CA LEU A 125 -2.08 2.16 -4.78
C LEU A 125 -1.20 2.11 -6.03
N CYS A 126 -1.71 1.56 -7.14
CA CYS A 126 -1.04 1.64 -8.44
C CYS A 126 -0.89 3.09 -8.93
N LYS A 127 -1.91 3.95 -8.75
CA LYS A 127 -1.81 5.39 -9.04
C LYS A 127 -0.71 6.04 -8.18
N VAL A 128 -0.66 5.72 -6.89
CA VAL A 128 0.38 6.21 -5.96
C VAL A 128 1.79 5.74 -6.38
N TYR A 129 1.92 4.49 -6.83
CA TYR A 129 3.17 3.96 -7.36
C TYR A 129 3.64 4.73 -8.60
N LYS A 130 2.76 4.99 -9.57
CA LYS A 130 3.07 5.78 -10.77
C LYS A 130 3.50 7.21 -10.42
N ILE A 131 2.85 7.84 -9.45
CA ILE A 131 3.29 9.16 -8.94
C ILE A 131 4.72 9.09 -8.38
N MET A 132 5.04 8.03 -7.63
CA MET A 132 6.40 7.81 -7.10
C MET A 132 7.42 7.61 -8.23
N MET A 133 7.08 6.88 -9.31
CA MET A 133 7.92 6.77 -10.51
C MET A 133 8.19 8.13 -11.15
N ASN A 134 7.14 8.95 -11.36
CA ASN A 134 7.28 10.29 -11.95
C ASN A 134 8.16 11.20 -11.09
N LYS A 135 7.98 11.19 -9.77
CA LYS A 135 8.84 11.93 -8.83
C LYS A 135 10.29 11.46 -8.91
N LEU A 136 10.51 10.16 -9.09
CA LEU A 136 11.86 9.60 -9.24
C LEU A 136 12.51 10.05 -10.55
N LYS A 137 11.77 10.01 -11.67
CA LYS A 137 12.21 10.51 -12.97
C LYS A 137 12.65 11.97 -12.90
N ASN A 138 11.78 12.84 -12.37
CA ASN A 138 12.07 14.26 -12.23
C ASN A 138 13.32 14.52 -11.37
N LYS A 139 13.56 13.69 -10.34
CA LYS A 139 14.77 13.78 -9.52
C LYS A 139 16.02 13.39 -10.32
N PHE A 140 15.93 12.33 -11.13
CA PHE A 140 17.03 11.92 -12.00
C PHE A 140 17.34 12.95 -13.07
N ASP A 141 16.33 13.51 -13.73
CA ASP A 141 16.53 14.55 -14.75
C ASP A 141 17.25 15.77 -14.16
N LYS A 142 16.84 16.23 -12.97
CA LYS A 142 17.51 17.33 -12.25
C LYS A 142 18.97 17.02 -11.90
N LEU A 143 19.26 15.80 -11.45
CA LEU A 143 20.62 15.40 -11.11
C LEU A 143 21.48 15.25 -12.36
N ALA A 144 20.95 14.67 -13.43
CA ALA A 144 21.66 14.50 -14.68
C ALA A 144 22.05 15.85 -15.31
N LEU A 145 21.14 16.83 -15.27
CA LEU A 145 21.43 18.20 -15.68
C LEU A 145 22.57 18.82 -14.86
N LYS A 146 22.58 18.62 -13.53
CA LYS A 146 23.65 19.13 -12.66
C LYS A 146 25.03 18.54 -12.98
N HIS A 147 25.08 17.31 -13.48
CA HIS A 147 26.31 16.60 -13.83
C HIS A 147 26.62 16.61 -15.34
N ASN A 148 25.95 17.46 -16.12
CA ASN A 148 26.13 17.57 -17.58
C ASN A 148 26.02 16.23 -18.34
N ILE A 149 25.21 15.28 -17.84
CA ILE A 149 25.00 14.00 -18.52
C ILE A 149 24.22 14.24 -19.82
N SER A 150 24.66 13.64 -20.93
CA SER A 150 23.98 13.77 -22.22
C SER A 150 22.54 13.26 -22.17
N LYS A 151 21.63 13.88 -22.94
CA LYS A 151 20.23 13.46 -23.02
C LYS A 151 20.06 11.99 -23.46
N GLU A 152 20.97 11.49 -24.27
CA GLU A 152 20.97 10.10 -24.69
C GLU A 152 21.29 9.14 -23.54
N ALA A 153 22.35 9.42 -22.79
CA ALA A 153 22.69 8.64 -21.60
C ALA A 153 21.55 8.68 -20.56
N GLN A 154 20.94 9.85 -20.34
CA GLN A 154 19.76 10.00 -19.47
C GLN A 154 18.62 9.06 -19.89
N ARG A 155 18.25 9.04 -21.18
CA ARG A 155 17.20 8.17 -21.70
C ARG A 155 17.51 6.69 -21.51
N ASN A 156 18.76 6.28 -21.80
CA ASN A 156 19.18 4.90 -21.65
C ASN A 156 19.11 4.44 -20.19
N TYR A 157 19.56 5.27 -19.25
CA TYR A 157 19.48 4.96 -17.82
C TYR A 157 18.05 4.92 -17.30
N TRP A 158 17.22 5.89 -17.70
CA TRP A 158 15.82 5.90 -17.30
C TRP A 158 15.11 4.65 -17.79
N LYS A 159 15.34 4.22 -19.04
CA LYS A 159 14.73 3.03 -19.63
C LYS A 159 15.01 1.76 -18.82
N ILE A 160 16.22 1.61 -18.28
CA ILE A 160 16.58 0.47 -17.41
C ILE A 160 15.80 0.53 -16.09
N CYS A 161 15.77 1.71 -15.44
CA CYS A 161 15.05 1.88 -14.18
C CYS A 161 13.53 1.72 -14.37
N GLU A 162 12.97 2.27 -15.43
CA GLU A 162 11.56 2.18 -15.79
C GLU A 162 11.13 0.74 -16.04
N LYS A 163 11.95 -0.04 -16.76
CA LYS A 163 11.73 -1.48 -16.93
C LYS A 163 11.72 -2.20 -15.58
N ASP A 164 12.68 -1.92 -14.70
CA ASP A 164 12.73 -2.51 -13.37
C ASP A 164 11.52 -2.13 -12.51
N LEU A 165 11.08 -0.87 -12.57
CA LEU A 165 9.89 -0.35 -11.86
C LEU A 165 8.61 -1.03 -12.35
N ASN A 166 8.41 -1.11 -13.66
CA ASN A 166 7.23 -1.76 -14.26
C ASN A 166 7.18 -3.25 -13.90
N ASN A 167 8.28 -3.98 -14.09
CA ASN A 167 8.37 -5.39 -13.70
C ASN A 167 8.09 -5.61 -12.20
N TYR A 168 8.46 -4.65 -11.36
CA TYR A 168 8.21 -4.73 -9.93
C TYR A 168 6.76 -4.41 -9.57
N LEU A 169 6.12 -3.47 -10.29
CA LEU A 169 4.70 -3.19 -10.16
C LEU A 169 3.85 -4.41 -10.54
N ASP A 170 4.19 -5.10 -11.63
CA ASP A 170 3.49 -6.33 -12.04
C ASP A 170 3.57 -7.40 -10.95
N LYS A 171 4.77 -7.66 -10.42
CA LYS A 171 4.97 -8.57 -9.27
C LYS A 171 4.20 -8.15 -8.02
N MET A 172 3.99 -6.86 -7.82
CA MET A 172 3.20 -6.35 -6.69
C MET A 172 1.70 -6.56 -6.91
N ASN A 173 1.22 -6.47 -8.15
CA ASN A 173 -0.15 -6.80 -8.51
C ASN A 173 -0.42 -8.30 -8.33
N ASP A 174 0.46 -9.18 -8.81
CA ASP A 174 0.32 -10.63 -8.60
C ASP A 174 0.21 -10.98 -7.11
N LYS A 175 1.11 -10.42 -6.29
CA LYS A 175 1.08 -10.59 -4.83
C LYS A 175 -0.16 -9.99 -4.18
N SER A 176 -0.75 -8.98 -4.80
CA SER A 176 -1.99 -8.37 -4.30
C SER A 176 -3.16 -9.32 -4.50
N ASP A 177 -3.23 -9.96 -5.66
CA ASP A 177 -4.23 -10.99 -5.98
C ASP A 177 -4.10 -12.19 -5.04
N GLU A 178 -2.89 -12.71 -4.82
CA GLU A 178 -2.65 -13.77 -3.85
C GLU A 178 -3.11 -13.41 -2.43
N ARG A 179 -2.85 -12.16 -2.00
CA ARG A 179 -3.20 -11.69 -0.66
C ARG A 179 -4.70 -11.58 -0.46
N ILE A 180 -5.44 -11.06 -1.45
CA ILE A 180 -6.90 -10.96 -1.31
C ILE A 180 -7.54 -12.34 -1.33
N LEU A 181 -7.07 -13.26 -2.18
CA LEU A 181 -7.57 -14.64 -2.19
C LEU A 181 -7.32 -15.33 -0.84
N SER A 182 -6.09 -15.23 -0.32
CA SER A 182 -5.75 -15.78 0.99
C SER A 182 -6.56 -15.16 2.14
N TYR A 183 -6.83 -13.86 2.08
CA TYR A 183 -7.74 -13.21 3.03
C TYR A 183 -9.15 -13.80 2.92
N MET A 184 -9.69 -13.94 1.71
CA MET A 184 -11.05 -14.41 1.43
C MET A 184 -11.29 -15.88 1.82
N ASP A 185 -10.25 -16.72 1.84
CA ASP A 185 -10.34 -18.13 2.26
C ASP A 185 -10.55 -18.27 3.78
N GLY A 186 -10.00 -17.35 4.57
CA GLY A 186 -10.10 -17.35 6.03
C GLY A 186 -11.06 -16.30 6.62
N CYS A 187 -11.74 -15.53 5.76
CA CYS A 187 -12.49 -14.35 6.20
C CYS A 187 -13.89 -14.68 6.72
N CYS A 188 -14.24 -14.09 7.86
CA CYS A 188 -15.62 -13.88 8.26
C CYS A 188 -16.06 -12.51 7.74
N ILE A 189 -16.93 -12.51 6.73
CA ILE A 189 -17.39 -11.33 5.96
C ILE A 189 -17.97 -10.24 6.89
N LYS A 190 -18.58 -10.64 8.00
CA LYS A 190 -19.17 -9.74 9.01
C LYS A 190 -18.14 -8.95 9.83
N SER A 191 -16.84 -9.29 9.75
CA SER A 191 -15.83 -8.70 10.61
C SER A 191 -15.12 -7.50 9.97
N LYS A 192 -15.74 -6.31 10.10
CA LYS A 192 -15.16 -5.02 9.66
C LYS A 192 -13.73 -4.81 10.17
N LEU A 193 -13.49 -5.08 11.46
CA LEU A 193 -12.18 -4.89 12.07
C LEU A 193 -11.09 -5.75 11.39
N ARG A 194 -11.41 -6.99 11.01
CA ARG A 194 -10.45 -7.86 10.30
C ARG A 194 -10.11 -7.30 8.92
N PHE A 195 -11.10 -6.79 8.20
CA PHE A 195 -10.86 -6.16 6.91
C PHE A 195 -10.01 -4.89 7.03
N GLN A 196 -10.32 -4.01 7.98
CA GLN A 196 -9.53 -2.80 8.23
C GLN A 196 -8.08 -3.15 8.58
N LEU A 197 -7.86 -4.13 9.46
CA LEU A 197 -6.51 -4.60 9.80
C LEU A 197 -5.78 -5.19 8.59
N PHE A 198 -6.50 -5.92 7.73
CA PHE A 198 -5.95 -6.42 6.46
C PHE A 198 -5.52 -5.26 5.55
N ILE A 199 -6.37 -4.24 5.35
CA ILE A 199 -6.05 -3.07 4.53
C ILE A 199 -4.85 -2.28 5.07
N ILE A 200 -4.75 -2.10 6.40
CA ILE A 200 -3.57 -1.48 7.05
C ILE A 200 -2.31 -2.29 6.74
N SER A 201 -2.35 -3.61 6.96
CA SER A 201 -1.21 -4.49 6.70
C SER A 201 -0.80 -4.48 5.23
N TYR A 202 -1.79 -4.46 4.34
CA TYR A 202 -1.59 -4.39 2.91
C TYR A 202 -0.96 -3.07 2.47
N ARG A 203 -1.37 -1.94 3.07
CA ARG A 203 -0.73 -0.64 2.82
C ARG A 203 0.72 -0.61 3.27
N ILE A 204 1.02 -1.12 4.46
CA ILE A 204 2.40 -1.23 4.96
C ILE A 204 3.24 -2.10 4.02
N PHE A 205 2.67 -3.19 3.49
CA PHE A 205 3.31 -4.00 2.47
C PHE A 205 3.64 -3.17 1.22
N TRP A 206 2.70 -2.40 0.68
CA TRP A 206 2.95 -1.52 -0.47
C TRP A 206 4.04 -0.49 -0.20
N ASP A 207 3.95 0.25 0.90
CA ASP A 207 4.91 1.30 1.25
C ASP A 207 6.33 0.73 1.39
N LYS A 208 6.48 -0.45 2.00
CA LYS A 208 7.78 -1.12 2.13
C LYS A 208 8.38 -1.46 0.77
N ASN A 209 7.58 -2.05 -0.12
CA ASN A 209 8.03 -2.45 -1.46
C ASN A 209 8.33 -1.24 -2.34
N MET A 210 7.52 -0.18 -2.26
CA MET A 210 7.79 1.10 -2.94
C MET A 210 9.09 1.74 -2.47
N LYS A 211 9.35 1.76 -1.15
CA LYS A 211 10.63 2.28 -0.60
C LYS A 211 11.82 1.47 -1.12
N TYR A 212 11.70 0.15 -1.14
CA TYR A 212 12.75 -0.75 -1.64
C TYR A 212 13.08 -0.47 -3.11
N ILE A 213 12.09 -0.46 -4.01
CA ILE A 213 12.36 -0.29 -5.44
C ILE A 213 12.85 1.12 -5.78
N LYS A 214 12.33 2.14 -5.09
CA LYS A 214 12.83 3.52 -5.18
C LYS A 214 14.31 3.59 -4.78
N HIS A 215 14.67 2.96 -3.67
CA HIS A 215 16.06 2.91 -3.21
C HIS A 215 16.95 2.18 -4.22
N LYS A 216 16.53 1.00 -4.70
CA LYS A 216 17.27 0.23 -5.71
C LYS A 216 17.57 1.06 -6.96
N CYS A 217 16.58 1.76 -7.51
CA CYS A 217 16.77 2.62 -8.69
C CYS A 217 17.69 3.81 -8.38
N THR A 218 17.51 4.45 -7.22
CA THR A 218 18.35 5.58 -6.80
C THR A 218 19.82 5.17 -6.65
N THR A 219 20.09 4.02 -6.04
CA THR A 219 21.45 3.50 -5.86
C THR A 219 22.10 3.16 -7.20
N LYS A 220 21.36 2.51 -8.12
CA LYS A 220 21.86 2.25 -9.47
C LYS A 220 22.26 3.53 -10.19
N PHE A 221 21.41 4.57 -10.12
CA PHE A 221 21.69 5.86 -10.73
C PHE A 221 22.90 6.57 -10.12
N ASN A 222 23.00 6.60 -8.78
CA ASN A 222 24.14 7.21 -8.10
C ASN A 222 25.47 6.50 -8.40
N ASN A 223 25.46 5.17 -8.57
CA ASN A 223 26.65 4.43 -8.97
C ASN A 223 27.08 4.78 -10.41
N GLN A 224 26.13 5.01 -11.31
CA GLN A 224 26.45 5.48 -12.66
C GLN A 224 27.02 6.90 -12.65
N LEU A 225 26.47 7.81 -11.83
CA LEU A 225 27.01 9.16 -11.67
C LEU A 225 28.49 9.17 -11.25
N LYS A 226 28.91 8.23 -10.40
CA LYS A 226 30.32 8.10 -10.00
C LYS A 226 31.26 7.70 -11.14
N ASN A 227 30.74 7.11 -12.22
CA ASN A 227 31.56 6.74 -13.37
C ASN A 227 31.77 7.91 -14.36
N PHE A 228 31.07 9.03 -14.17
CA PHE A 228 31.19 10.24 -14.98
C PHE A 228 32.00 11.36 -14.31
N ASN A 229 32.37 11.20 -13.04
CA ASN A 229 33.25 12.09 -12.29
C ASN A 229 34.61 11.42 -12.12
#